data_AF-A0A940N8Y1-F1
#
_entry.id   AF-A0A940N8Y1-F1
#
_cell.length_a   1.000
_cell.length_b   1.000
_cell.length_c   1.000
_cell.angle_alpha   90.00
_cell.angle_beta   90.00
_cell.angle_gamma   90.00
#
_symmetry.space_group_name_H-M   'P 1'
#
loop_
_entity.id
_entity.type
_entity.pdbx_description
1 polymer ?
#
loop_
_entity_poly.entity_id
_entity_poly.type
_entity_poly.pdbx_seq_one_letter_code
_entity_poly.pdbx_strand_id
1 'polypeptide(L)' 'MQPDDTPLKPGDEGPPDAPGVGEDICRACQGTGSVEGQRCTVCNGTGKVLQGIGGG' A
#
# COMPACT_ATOMS: atom_id res chain seq x y z
N MET A 1 -21.91 9.54 19.75
CA MET A 1 -22.25 9.88 18.36
C MET A 1 -21.07 9.48 17.49
N GLN A 2 -21.32 8.47 16.63
CA GLN A 2 -20.63 7.87 15.46
C GLN A 2 -19.09 7.87 15.34
N PRO A 3 -18.53 6.85 14.65
CA PRO A 3 -18.40 6.97 13.19
C PRO A 3 -18.85 5.73 12.40
N ASP A 4 -19.63 6.00 11.34
CA ASP A 4 -19.41 5.50 9.98
C ASP A 4 -19.44 3.99 9.72
N ASP A 5 -20.66 3.47 9.66
CA ASP A 5 -21.05 2.26 8.92
C ASP A 5 -20.82 2.51 7.41
N THR A 6 -19.58 2.29 6.95
CA THR A 6 -19.34 2.11 5.51
C THR A 6 -19.50 0.63 5.21
N PRO A 7 -20.48 0.21 4.40
CA PRO A 7 -20.70 -1.20 4.13
C PRO A 7 -19.48 -1.76 3.38
N LEU A 8 -18.72 -2.62 4.07
CA LEU A 8 -17.61 -3.42 3.53
C LEU A 8 -18.10 -4.18 2.30
N LYS A 9 -17.38 -4.12 1.18
CA LYS A 9 -17.78 -4.88 -0.01
C LYS A 9 -17.45 -6.36 0.22
N PRO A 10 -18.18 -7.29 -0.41
CA PRO A 10 -17.87 -8.71 -0.30
C PRO A 10 -16.47 -8.99 -0.87
N GLY A 11 -15.54 -9.41 -0.01
CA GLY A 11 -14.12 -9.68 -0.35
C GLY A 11 -13.12 -8.72 0.30
N ASP A 12 -13.57 -7.67 0.99
CA ASP A 12 -12.71 -6.84 1.83
C ASP A 12 -12.41 -7.54 3.16
N GLU A 13 -11.13 -7.77 3.47
CA GLU A 13 -10.68 -8.38 4.75
C GLU A 13 -10.37 -7.33 5.84
N GLY A 14 -10.59 -6.03 5.56
CA GLY A 14 -10.50 -4.94 6.54
C GLY A 14 -10.37 -3.54 5.92
N PRO A 15 -10.54 -2.46 6.73
CA PRO A 15 -10.31 -1.09 6.29
C PRO A 15 -8.81 -0.84 5.97
N PRO A 16 -8.49 0.15 5.11
CA PRO A 16 -7.11 0.49 4.73
C PRO A 16 -6.22 0.92 5.91
N ASP A 17 -6.81 1.24 7.06
CA ASP A 17 -6.12 1.53 8.33
C ASP A 17 -5.78 0.28 9.15
N ALA A 18 -5.79 -0.91 8.54
CA ALA A 18 -5.46 -2.17 9.21
C ALA A 18 -4.02 -2.10 9.79
N PRO A 19 -3.85 -2.20 11.12
CA PRO A 19 -2.55 -2.16 11.76
C PRO A 19 -1.74 -3.40 11.33
N GLY A 20 -0.66 -3.18 10.60
CA GLY A 20 0.15 -4.26 10.01
C GLY A 20 0.38 -4.14 8.51
N VAL A 21 -0.22 -3.16 7.82
CA VAL A 21 0.22 -2.74 6.49
C VAL A 21 1.11 -1.50 6.64
N GLY A 22 2.40 -1.67 6.43
CA GLY A 22 3.39 -0.61 6.47
C GLY A 22 3.80 -0.31 5.05
N GLU A 23 3.80 0.98 4.70
CA GLU A 23 4.41 1.39 3.45
C GLU A 23 5.93 1.19 3.56
N ASP A 24 6.48 0.22 2.83
CA ASP A 24 7.93 0.09 2.69
C ASP A 24 8.41 0.79 1.42
N ILE A 25 9.66 1.25 1.43
CA ILE A 25 10.28 1.89 0.28
C ILE A 25 10.38 0.85 -0.84
N CYS A 26 9.83 1.20 -2.01
CA CYS A 26 9.93 0.33 -3.18
C CYS A 26 11.40 0.19 -3.59
N ARG A 27 12.02 -0.98 -3.32
CA ARG A 27 13.44 -1.22 -3.61
C ARG A 27 13.79 -1.14 -5.11
N ALA A 28 12.81 -1.36 -5.99
CA ALA A 28 13.01 -1.29 -7.44
C ALA A 28 13.28 0.14 -7.95
N CYS A 29 12.63 1.14 -7.35
CA CYS A 29 12.82 2.55 -7.70
C CYS A 29 13.45 3.35 -6.55
N GLN A 30 13.82 2.71 -5.45
CA GLN A 30 14.38 3.35 -4.26
C GLN A 30 13.55 4.54 -3.73
N GLY A 31 12.22 4.45 -3.78
CA GLY A 31 11.35 5.54 -3.31
C GLY A 31 11.02 6.62 -4.34
N THR A 32 11.64 6.64 -5.52
CA THR A 32 11.43 7.72 -6.52
C THR A 32 10.10 7.61 -7.26
N GLY A 33 9.46 6.43 -7.26
CA GLY A 33 8.27 6.13 -8.07
C GLY A 33 8.56 5.95 -9.56
N SER A 34 9.80 6.14 -10.03
CA SER A 34 10.16 6.02 -11.45
C SER A 34 11.51 5.33 -11.62
N VAL A 35 11.59 4.43 -12.58
CA VAL A 35 12.83 3.74 -12.97
C VAL A 35 13.18 4.21 -14.37
N GLU A 36 14.35 4.81 -14.55
CA GLU A 36 14.85 5.31 -15.85
C GLU A 36 13.87 6.25 -16.58
N GLY A 37 13.17 7.11 -15.81
CA GLY A 37 12.19 8.06 -16.36
C GLY A 37 10.85 7.43 -16.75
N GLN A 38 10.69 6.12 -16.57
CA GLN A 38 9.42 5.43 -16.74
C GLN A 38 8.76 5.16 -15.39
N ARG A 39 7.42 5.13 -15.35
CA ARG A 39 6.66 4.83 -14.13
C ARG A 39 7.07 3.45 -13.60
N CYS A 40 7.47 3.39 -12.33
CA CYS A 40 7.86 2.13 -11.70
C CYS A 40 6.66 1.16 -11.70
N THR A 41 6.81 0.00 -12.34
CA THR A 41 5.76 -1.03 -12.44
C THR A 41 5.55 -1.80 -11.13
N VAL A 42 6.55 -1.77 -10.24
CA VAL A 42 6.51 -2.48 -8.95
C VAL A 42 5.64 -1.75 -7.93
N CYS A 43 5.74 -0.42 -7.84
CA CYS A 43 4.92 0.40 -6.95
C CYS A 43 3.87 1.23 -7.69
N ASN A 44 3.74 1.07 -9.00
CA ASN A 44 2.83 1.86 -9.85
C ASN A 44 3.01 3.39 -9.75
N GLY A 45 4.22 3.87 -9.44
CA GLY A 45 4.51 5.31 -9.37
C GLY A 45 4.41 5.95 -7.99
N THR A 46 4.01 5.20 -6.96
CA THR A 46 3.86 5.74 -5.60
C THR A 46 5.20 5.91 -4.88
N GLY A 47 6.24 5.19 -5.32
CA GLY A 47 7.53 5.11 -4.63
C GLY A 47 7.52 4.16 -3.42
N LYS A 48 6.36 3.65 -3.03
CA LYS A 48 6.18 2.82 -1.83
C LYS A 48 5.35 1.58 -2.15
N VAL A 49 5.66 0.46 -1.52
CA VAL A 49 4.87 -0.76 -1.62
C VAL A 49 4.16 -1.02 -0.31
N LEU A 50 2.86 -1.34 -0.39
CA LEU A 50 2.09 -1.82 0.75
C LEU A 50 2.39 -3.30 0.89
N GLN A 51 3.43 -3.62 1.65
CA GLN A 51 3.70 -5.01 2.02
C GLN A 51 3.07 -5.25 3.38
N GLY A 52 2.31 -6.35 3.51
CA GLY A 52 1.88 -6.80 4.84
C GLY A 52 3.13 -6.99 5.68
N ILE A 53 3.24 -6.23 6.77
CA ILE A 53 4.31 -6.32 7.78
C ILE A 53 4.04 -7.57 8.60
N GLY A 54 4.15 -8.71 7.94
CA GLY A 54 4.22 -10.04 8.52
C GLY A 54 5.60 -10.60 8.24
N GLY A 55 6.63 -9.96 8.78
CA GLY A 55 7.96 -10.55 8.84
C GLY A 55 7.97 -11.61 9.95
N GLY A 56 8.23 -12.86 9.58
CA GLY A 56 8.45 -13.97 10.52
C GLY A 56 9.75 -13.86 11.29
#